data_AF-B1IJ24-F1
#
_entry.id   AF-B1IJ24-F1
#
_cell.length_a   1.000
_cell.length_b   1.000
_cell.length_c   1.000
_cell.angle_alpha   90.00
_cell.angle_beta   90.00
_cell.angle_gamma   90.00
#
_symmetry.space_group_name_H-M   'P 1'
#
loop_
_entity.id
_entity.type
_entity.pdbx_description
1 polymer ?
#
loop_
_entity_poly.entity_id
_entity_poly.type
_entity_poly.pdbx_seq_one_letter_code
_entity_poly.pdbx_strand_id
1 'polypeptide(L)'
;MAQRSLRQCKQRWCKNLTRDITGYCEEHIHIYEERRAQGNKYYDKHIRHSKDKKYTKFYHSDEWEDLRKDVLTTYNGVDIYSYYIENKAVTANTAHHIIELKEDWDKRLDKDNIFPLTDANHKKIHSLYRKDKKGTQELLRELLERFRKQFGISPLP
;
A
#
# COMPACT_ATOMS: atom_id res chain seq x y z
N MET A 1 -15.26 -8.38 -21.10
CA MET A 1 -13.97 -7.73 -20.75
C MET A 1 -13.22 -7.44 -22.03
N ALA A 2 -12.74 -6.20 -22.24
CA ALA A 2 -12.04 -5.85 -23.47
C ALA A 2 -10.70 -6.61 -23.57
N GLN A 3 -10.47 -7.30 -24.69
CA GLN A 3 -9.21 -8.00 -24.96
C GLN A 3 -8.09 -6.96 -25.18
N ARG A 4 -6.96 -7.13 -24.49
CA ARG A 4 -5.78 -6.24 -24.65
C ARG A 4 -5.25 -6.30 -26.07
N SER A 5 -4.77 -5.16 -26.59
CA SER A 5 -4.12 -5.10 -27.91
C SER A 5 -2.91 -6.04 -27.98
N LEU A 6 -2.71 -6.68 -29.14
CA LEU A 6 -1.49 -7.45 -29.43
C LEU A 6 -0.29 -6.51 -29.45
N ARG A 7 0.81 -6.94 -28.82
CA ARG A 7 2.07 -6.19 -28.75
C ARG A 7 3.23 -7.15 -28.97
N GLN A 8 4.35 -6.64 -29.46
CA GLN A 8 5.56 -7.45 -29.63
C GLN A 8 6.09 -7.94 -28.27
N CYS A 9 6.55 -9.19 -28.24
CA CYS A 9 7.23 -9.76 -27.07
C CYS A 9 8.44 -8.91 -26.66
N LYS A 10 8.62 -8.72 -25.35
CA LYS A 10 9.75 -7.96 -24.77
C LYS A 10 11.12 -8.63 -24.95
N GLN A 11 11.18 -9.92 -25.30
CA GLN A 11 12.44 -10.59 -25.53
C GLN A 11 13.11 -10.04 -26.79
N ARG A 12 14.40 -9.68 -26.67
CA ARG A 12 15.19 -9.14 -27.79
C ARG A 12 15.12 -10.10 -28.98
N TRP A 13 14.84 -9.55 -30.16
CA TRP A 13 14.75 -10.28 -31.43
C TRP A 13 13.60 -11.29 -31.55
N CYS A 14 12.74 -11.42 -30.53
CA CYS A 14 11.52 -12.20 -30.65
C CYS A 14 10.49 -11.42 -31.48
N LYS A 15 9.94 -12.07 -32.51
CA LYS A 15 8.90 -11.49 -33.39
C LYS A 15 7.48 -11.87 -32.96
N ASN A 16 7.34 -12.76 -31.98
CA ASN A 16 6.03 -13.21 -31.50
C ASN A 16 5.25 -12.05 -30.88
N LEU A 17 3.95 -12.04 -31.12
CA LEU A 17 3.03 -11.10 -30.50
C LEU A 17 2.41 -11.74 -29.25
N THR A 18 2.10 -10.92 -28.26
CA THR A 18 1.47 -11.35 -27.02
C THR A 18 0.39 -10.36 -26.59
N ARG A 19 -0.63 -10.87 -25.89
CA ARG A 19 -1.63 -10.07 -25.17
C ARG A 19 -1.39 -10.10 -23.65
N ASP A 20 -0.39 -10.86 -23.22
CA ASP A 20 -0.10 -11.11 -21.81
C ASP A 20 0.34 -9.83 -21.07
N ILE A 21 0.00 -9.74 -19.78
CA ILE A 21 0.32 -8.59 -18.92
C ILE A 21 1.81 -8.40 -18.68
N THR A 22 2.57 -9.49 -18.67
CA THR A 22 4.02 -9.46 -18.48
C THR A 22 4.71 -8.84 -19.70
N GLY A 23 4.08 -8.91 -20.88
CA GLY A 23 4.63 -8.49 -22.17
C GLY A 23 5.57 -9.52 -22.80
N TYR A 24 5.59 -10.76 -22.30
CA TYR A 24 6.29 -11.88 -22.92
C TYR A 24 5.29 -12.82 -23.63
N CYS A 25 5.74 -13.50 -24.68
CA CYS A 25 4.97 -14.60 -25.30
C CYS A 25 5.12 -15.89 -24.47
N GLU A 26 4.31 -16.91 -24.77
CA GLU A 26 4.30 -18.18 -24.04
C GLU A 26 5.70 -18.82 -23.92
N GLU A 27 6.48 -18.82 -25.01
CA GLU A 27 7.86 -19.34 -25.01
C GLU A 27 8.81 -18.58 -24.07
N HIS A 28 8.54 -17.30 -23.79
CA HIS A 28 9.44 -16.41 -23.04
C HIS A 28 8.87 -16.00 -21.68
N ILE A 29 7.76 -16.59 -21.25
CA ILE A 29 7.16 -16.29 -19.94
C ILE A 29 8.12 -16.62 -18.80
N HIS A 30 8.95 -17.66 -18.97
CA HIS A 30 9.99 -18.07 -18.02
C HIS A 30 10.95 -16.92 -17.67
N ILE A 31 11.28 -16.02 -18.62
CA ILE A 31 12.15 -14.87 -18.38
C ILE A 31 11.54 -13.91 -17.34
N TYR A 32 10.22 -13.69 -17.42
CA TYR A 32 9.52 -12.88 -16.42
C TYR A 32 9.53 -13.54 -15.05
N GLU A 33 9.25 -14.84 -15.00
CA GLU A 33 9.19 -15.62 -13.77
C GLU A 33 10.56 -15.68 -13.08
N GLU A 34 11.63 -15.96 -13.82
CA GLU A 34 13.01 -15.96 -13.34
C GLU A 34 13.41 -14.59 -12.78
N ARG A 35 13.12 -13.50 -13.52
CA ARG A 35 13.41 -12.13 -13.04
C ARG A 35 12.63 -11.82 -11.77
N ARG A 36 11.37 -12.22 -11.69
CA ARG A 36 10.54 -12.04 -10.50
C ARG A 36 11.09 -12.84 -9.32
N ALA A 37 11.47 -14.10 -9.54
CA ALA A 37 12.07 -14.96 -8.52
C ALA A 37 13.40 -14.41 -8.02
N GLN A 38 14.25 -13.90 -8.93
CA GLN A 38 15.53 -13.27 -8.58
C GLN A 38 15.33 -11.98 -7.79
N GLY A 39 14.35 -11.14 -8.19
CA GLY A 39 13.95 -9.94 -7.46
C GLY A 39 13.48 -10.26 -6.04
N ASN A 40 12.65 -11.30 -5.88
CA ASN A 40 12.20 -11.76 -4.56
C ASN A 40 13.37 -12.25 -3.70
N LYS A 41 14.28 -13.08 -4.25
CA LYS A 41 15.48 -13.53 -3.53
C LYS A 41 16.36 -12.38 -3.06
N TYR A 42 16.58 -11.39 -3.93
CA TYR A 42 17.35 -10.19 -3.59
C TYR A 42 16.66 -9.38 -2.47
N TYR A 43 15.36 -9.14 -2.61
CA TYR A 43 14.56 -8.44 -1.60
C TYR A 43 14.61 -9.17 -0.25
N ASP A 44 14.48 -10.50 -0.26
CA ASP A 44 14.53 -11.30 0.96
C ASP A 44 15.89 -11.19 1.63
N LYS A 45 16.97 -11.39 0.87
CA LYS A 45 18.34 -11.38 1.37
C LYS A 45 18.78 -10.01 1.90
N HIS A 46 18.42 -8.93 1.22
CA HIS A 46 19.00 -7.60 1.48
C HIS A 46 18.04 -6.59 2.13
N ILE A 47 16.73 -6.84 2.05
CA ILE A 47 15.71 -5.92 2.58
C ILE A 47 14.96 -6.60 3.74
N ARG A 48 14.29 -7.72 3.48
CA ARG A 48 13.47 -8.43 4.48
C ARG A 48 14.30 -8.96 5.67
N HIS A 49 15.51 -9.47 5.41
CA HIS A 49 16.28 -10.17 6.45
C HIS A 49 17.52 -9.43 7.00
N SER A 50 18.05 -8.36 6.35
CA SER A 50 19.35 -7.80 6.77
C SER A 50 19.35 -6.40 7.38
N LYS A 51 18.32 -5.55 7.20
CA LYS A 51 18.28 -4.17 7.75
C LYS A 51 16.96 -3.78 8.40
N ASP A 52 15.84 -4.39 7.99
CA ASP A 52 14.51 -4.04 8.49
C ASP A 52 13.91 -5.10 9.42
N LYS A 53 14.72 -5.95 10.09
CA LYS A 53 14.22 -7.03 10.96
C LYS A 53 13.30 -6.51 12.07
N LYS A 54 13.60 -5.33 12.63
CA LYS A 54 12.76 -4.63 13.61
C LYS A 54 11.37 -4.30 13.05
N TYR A 55 11.31 -3.63 11.90
CA TYR A 55 10.07 -3.22 11.24
C TYR A 55 9.27 -4.43 10.72
N THR A 56 9.97 -5.38 10.11
CA THR A 56 9.40 -6.63 9.60
C THR A 56 8.81 -7.46 10.75
N LYS A 57 9.51 -7.55 11.90
CA LYS A 57 8.98 -8.23 13.09
C LYS A 57 7.70 -7.56 13.58
N PHE A 58 7.65 -6.23 13.60
CA PHE A 58 6.45 -5.49 14.00
C PHE A 58 5.28 -5.73 13.07
N TYR A 59 5.47 -5.71 11.75
CA TYR A 59 4.39 -6.03 10.81
C TYR A 59 3.90 -7.49 10.88
N HIS A 60 4.65 -8.37 11.54
CA HIS A 60 4.26 -9.76 11.83
C HIS A 60 3.88 -9.99 13.29
N SER A 61 3.75 -8.93 14.09
CA SER A 61 3.43 -9.07 15.52
C SER A 61 1.94 -8.91 15.77
N ASP A 62 1.46 -9.53 16.84
CA ASP A 62 0.04 -9.49 17.22
C ASP A 62 -0.41 -8.05 17.52
N GLU A 63 0.48 -7.22 18.07
CA GLU A 63 0.16 -5.83 18.39
C GLU A 63 -0.17 -5.00 17.13
N TRP A 64 0.51 -5.27 16.00
CA TRP A 64 0.16 -4.64 14.73
C TRP A 64 -1.17 -5.17 14.18
N GLU A 65 -1.39 -6.49 14.27
CA GLU A 65 -2.62 -7.10 13.78
C GLU A 65 -3.84 -6.57 14.54
N ASP A 66 -3.75 -6.47 15.86
CA ASP A 66 -4.80 -5.95 16.73
C ASP A 66 -5.05 -4.46 16.48
N LEU A 67 -3.99 -3.65 16.40
CA LEU A 67 -4.11 -2.23 16.05
C LEU A 67 -4.81 -2.04 14.71
N ARG A 68 -4.40 -2.82 13.69
CA ARG A 68 -5.00 -2.74 12.35
C ARG A 68 -6.47 -3.13 12.38
N LYS A 69 -6.85 -4.19 13.09
CA LYS A 69 -8.26 -4.62 13.24
C LYS A 69 -9.09 -3.56 13.95
N ASP A 70 -8.56 -3.00 15.04
CA ASP A 70 -9.22 -1.95 15.82
C ASP A 70 -9.48 -0.70 14.99
N VAL A 71 -8.48 -0.22 14.24
CA VAL A 71 -8.63 0.94 13.35
C VAL A 71 -9.64 0.65 12.25
N LEU A 72 -9.53 -0.48 11.54
CA LEU A 72 -10.50 -0.83 10.51
C LEU A 72 -11.92 -0.93 11.06
N THR A 73 -12.10 -1.45 12.28
CA THR A 73 -13.41 -1.55 12.92
C THR A 73 -13.95 -0.16 13.32
N THR A 74 -13.09 0.67 13.92
CA THR A 74 -13.42 2.05 14.35
C THR A 74 -13.93 2.90 13.20
N TYR A 75 -13.36 2.74 12.01
CA TYR A 75 -13.74 3.48 10.81
C TYR A 75 -14.67 2.69 9.88
N ASN A 76 -15.39 1.69 10.40
CA ASN A 76 -16.37 0.86 9.68
C ASN A 76 -15.83 0.24 8.37
N GLY A 77 -14.53 -0.02 8.32
CA GLY A 77 -13.84 -0.54 7.14
C GLY A 77 -13.90 0.40 5.95
N VAL A 78 -14.06 1.71 6.14
CA VAL A 78 -14.12 2.69 5.03
C VAL A 78 -12.71 3.13 4.64
N ASP A 79 -12.41 3.11 3.34
CA ASP A 79 -11.26 3.84 2.80
C ASP A 79 -11.58 5.34 2.80
N ILE A 80 -11.00 6.05 3.76
CA ILE A 80 -11.30 7.46 4.01
C ILE A 80 -10.82 8.34 2.84
N TYR A 81 -9.73 7.96 2.17
CA TYR A 81 -9.23 8.70 1.01
C TYR A 81 -10.19 8.55 -0.17
N SER A 82 -10.64 7.33 -0.48
CA SER A 82 -11.65 7.13 -1.52
C SER A 82 -12.97 7.84 -1.18
N TYR A 83 -13.37 7.85 0.10
CA TYR A 83 -14.61 8.48 0.53
C TYR A 83 -14.61 9.99 0.27
N TYR A 84 -13.56 10.71 0.68
CA TYR A 84 -13.53 12.17 0.58
C TYR A 84 -12.89 12.74 -0.69
N ILE A 85 -11.87 12.07 -1.23
CA ILE A 85 -11.12 12.59 -2.39
C ILE A 85 -11.68 12.04 -3.69
N GLU A 86 -12.06 10.76 -3.71
CA GLU A 86 -12.54 10.11 -4.93
C GLU A 86 -14.07 10.02 -5.02
N ASN A 87 -14.78 10.44 -3.97
CA ASN A 87 -16.23 10.32 -3.83
C ASN A 87 -16.73 8.88 -4.05
N LYS A 88 -16.03 7.90 -3.47
CA LYS A 88 -16.34 6.47 -3.57
C LYS A 88 -16.36 5.80 -2.20
N ALA A 89 -17.42 5.04 -1.93
CA ALA A 89 -17.46 4.14 -0.78
C ALA A 89 -16.76 2.82 -1.14
N VAL A 90 -15.56 2.61 -0.61
CA VAL A 90 -14.76 1.40 -0.83
C VAL A 90 -14.30 0.85 0.51
N THR A 91 -14.28 -0.48 0.63
CA THR A 91 -13.79 -1.15 1.83
C THR A 91 -12.28 -1.02 1.95
N ALA A 92 -11.80 -0.41 3.04
CA ALA A 92 -10.41 -0.42 3.44
C ALA A 92 -9.96 -1.86 3.72
N ASN A 93 -8.83 -2.23 3.12
CA ASN A 93 -8.23 -3.55 3.29
C ASN A 93 -6.83 -3.47 3.90
N THR A 94 -6.34 -2.26 4.20
CA THR A 94 -5.04 -2.02 4.78
C THR A 94 -5.05 -0.77 5.66
N ALA A 95 -3.94 -0.55 6.34
CA ALA A 95 -3.73 0.54 7.29
C ALA A 95 -2.36 1.16 7.01
N HIS A 96 -2.31 2.49 6.99
CA HIS A 96 -1.09 3.24 6.69
C HIS A 96 -0.66 4.07 7.89
N HIS A 97 0.62 3.98 8.27
CA HIS A 97 1.23 4.91 9.22
C HIS A 97 1.41 6.29 8.58
N ILE A 98 0.71 7.31 9.09
CA ILE A 98 0.81 8.71 8.62
C ILE A 98 2.26 9.20 8.78
N ILE A 99 2.82 9.06 9.99
CA ILE A 99 4.25 9.18 10.24
C ILE A 99 4.84 7.78 10.11
N GLU A 100 5.71 7.57 9.11
CA GLU A 100 6.20 6.23 8.78
C GLU A 100 7.03 5.66 9.94
N LEU A 101 6.99 4.34 10.13
CA LEU A 101 7.73 3.66 11.22
C LEU A 101 9.22 4.00 11.28
N LYS A 102 9.84 4.30 10.14
CA LYS A 102 11.26 4.66 10.03
C LYS A 102 11.56 6.09 10.50
N GLU A 103 10.54 6.95 10.59
CA GLU A 103 10.66 8.32 11.08
C GLU A 103 10.47 8.38 12.59
N ASP A 104 9.43 7.72 13.10
CA ASP A 104 9.09 7.74 14.51
C ASP A 104 8.55 6.37 14.95
N TRP A 105 9.41 5.61 15.61
CA TRP A 105 9.08 4.28 16.11
C TRP A 105 8.12 4.30 17.31
N ASP A 106 8.07 5.40 18.05
CA ASP A 106 7.25 5.50 19.25
C ASP A 106 5.77 5.62 18.88
N LYS A 107 5.48 6.15 17.68
CA LYS A 107 4.14 6.20 17.09
C LYS A 107 3.68 4.91 16.40
N ARG A 108 4.41 3.80 16.51
CA ARG A 108 4.06 2.56 15.80
C ARG A 108 2.70 1.97 16.22
N LEU A 109 2.32 2.16 17.49
CA LEU A 109 1.06 1.70 18.10
C LEU A 109 0.06 2.85 18.35
N ASP A 110 0.38 4.05 17.88
CA ASP A 110 -0.50 5.19 18.01
C ASP A 110 -1.66 5.07 17.01
N LYS A 111 -2.88 4.85 17.50
CA LYS A 111 -4.10 4.72 16.69
C LYS A 111 -4.35 5.96 15.82
N ASP A 112 -3.97 7.13 16.31
CA ASP A 112 -4.15 8.42 15.64
C ASP A 112 -3.08 8.66 14.56
N ASN A 113 -2.07 7.79 14.51
CA ASN A 113 -1.10 7.73 13.44
C ASN A 113 -1.48 6.73 12.34
N ILE A 114 -2.64 6.05 12.42
CA ILE A 114 -3.05 5.04 11.45
C ILE A 114 -4.23 5.54 10.60
N PHE A 115 -4.06 5.46 9.29
CA PHE A 115 -5.07 5.82 8.31
C PHE A 115 -5.63 4.57 7.62
N PRO A 116 -6.95 4.30 7.68
CA PRO A 116 -7.58 3.15 7.00
C PRO A 116 -7.84 3.45 5.52
N LEU A 117 -7.39 2.54 4.65
CA LEU A 117 -7.49 2.69 3.19
C LEU A 117 -7.32 1.36 2.45
N THR A 118 -7.41 1.43 1.12
CA THR A 118 -7.09 0.34 0.20
C THR A 118 -5.61 0.30 -0.16
N ASP A 119 -5.10 -0.87 -0.54
CA ASP A 119 -3.72 -1.01 -1.08
C ASP A 119 -3.46 -0.10 -2.30
N ALA A 120 -4.49 0.20 -3.08
CA ALA A 120 -4.40 1.11 -4.22
C ALA A 120 -4.11 2.54 -3.76
N ASN A 121 -4.88 3.05 -2.80
CA ASN A 121 -4.65 4.38 -2.23
C ASN A 121 -3.38 4.44 -1.39
N HIS A 122 -2.99 3.35 -0.73
CA HIS A 122 -1.71 3.26 -0.04
C HIS A 122 -0.53 3.58 -0.98
N LYS A 123 -0.53 3.01 -2.19
CA LYS A 123 0.49 3.31 -3.22
C LYS A 123 0.42 4.76 -3.72
N LYS A 124 -0.78 5.35 -3.80
CA LYS A 124 -0.97 6.76 -4.16
C LYS A 124 -0.38 7.67 -3.09
N ILE A 125 -0.67 7.43 -1.82
CA ILE A 125 -0.12 8.21 -0.70
C ILE A 125 1.41 8.16 -0.69
N HIS A 126 2.02 6.98 -0.88
CA HIS A 126 3.48 6.87 -1.04
C HIS A 126 4.03 7.72 -2.20
N SER A 127 3.25 7.89 -3.27
CA SER A 127 3.61 8.76 -4.39
C SER A 127 3.45 10.25 -4.05
N LEU A 128 2.46 10.60 -3.22
CA LEU A 128 2.27 11.95 -2.70
C LEU A 128 3.37 12.34 -1.71
N TYR A 129 3.80 11.43 -0.84
CA TYR A 129 4.92 11.66 0.11
C TYR A 129 6.23 12.03 -0.58
N ARG A 130 6.49 11.48 -1.77
CA ARG A 130 7.67 11.85 -2.56
C ARG A 130 7.62 13.28 -3.09
N LYS A 131 6.43 13.87 -3.21
CA LYS A 131 6.23 15.24 -3.71
C LYS A 131 6.16 16.24 -2.56
N ASP A 132 5.31 15.97 -1.58
CA ASP A 132 5.12 16.79 -0.39
C ASP A 132 4.65 15.91 0.77
N LYS A 133 5.60 15.45 1.57
CA LYS A 133 5.33 14.58 2.70
C LYS A 133 4.54 15.27 3.80
N LYS A 134 4.95 16.48 4.18
CA LYS A 134 4.33 17.21 5.29
C LYS A 134 2.89 17.59 4.96
N GLY A 135 2.64 18.16 3.78
CA GLY A 135 1.29 18.50 3.35
C GLY A 135 0.39 17.27 3.18
N THR A 136 0.94 16.13 2.72
CA THR A 136 0.15 14.90 2.65
C THR A 136 -0.18 14.37 4.05
N GLN A 137 0.75 14.42 5.01
CA GLN A 137 0.47 14.01 6.39
C GLN A 137 -0.61 14.89 7.04
N GLU A 138 -0.55 16.20 6.83
CA GLU A 138 -1.58 17.15 7.27
C GLU A 138 -2.94 16.82 6.65
N LEU A 139 -3.00 16.60 5.33
CA LEU A 139 -4.23 16.17 4.65
C LEU A 139 -4.82 14.89 5.27
N LEU A 140 -4.01 13.85 5.52
CA LEU A 140 -4.54 12.61 6.09
C LEU A 140 -5.13 12.81 7.49
N ARG A 141 -4.52 13.68 8.31
CA ARG A 141 -5.04 14.03 9.64
C ARG A 141 -6.36 14.79 9.52
N GLU A 142 -6.45 15.77 8.62
CA GLU A 142 -7.69 16.51 8.36
C GLU A 142 -8.83 15.60 7.92
N LEU A 143 -8.54 14.62 7.05
CA LEU A 143 -9.54 13.64 6.59
C LEU A 143 -10.03 12.73 7.73
N LEU A 144 -9.13 12.29 8.62
CA LEU A 144 -9.53 11.51 9.80
C LEU A 144 -10.41 12.33 10.74
N GLU A 145 -10.02 13.57 11.02
CA GLU A 145 -10.78 14.47 11.90
C GLU A 145 -12.17 14.76 11.31
N ARG A 146 -12.23 15.03 10.00
CA ARG A 146 -13.50 15.22 9.28
C ARG A 146 -14.40 13.98 9.39
N PHE A 147 -13.83 12.78 9.22
CA PHE A 147 -14.57 11.52 9.36
C PHE A 147 -15.12 11.36 10.78
N ARG A 148 -14.27 11.56 11.79
CA ARG A 148 -14.65 11.45 13.20
C ARG A 148 -15.81 12.36 13.55
N LYS A 149 -15.71 13.64 13.17
CA LYS A 149 -16.76 14.63 13.37
C LYS A 149 -18.06 14.27 12.65
N GLN A 150 -17.98 13.76 11.43
CA GLN A 150 -19.15 13.42 10.63
C GLN A 150 -19.91 12.20 11.19
N PHE A 151 -19.20 11.22 11.74
CA PHE A 151 -19.78 9.95 12.19
C PHE A 151 -19.82 9.78 13.72
N GLY A 152 -19.48 10.81 14.49
CA GLY A 152 -19.55 10.79 15.95
C GLY A 152 -18.52 9.88 16.61
N ILE A 153 -17.35 9.70 15.99
CA ILE A 153 -16.21 8.99 16.59
C ILE A 153 -15.43 10.00 17.44
N SER A 154 -14.88 9.55 18.59
CA SER A 154 -14.09 10.41 19.48
C SER A 154 -13.01 11.19 18.71
N PRO A 155 -12.86 12.51 18.93
CA PRO A 155 -11.87 13.34 18.23
C PRO A 155 -10.44 12.91 18.52
N LEU A 156 -9.50 13.34 17.66
CA LEU A 156 -8.06 13.18 17.92
C LEU A 156 -7.67 13.93 19.20
N PRO A 157 -6.82 13.35 20.09
CA PRO A 157 -6.31 14.03 21.27
C PRO A 157 -5.40 15.23 20.92
#